data_AF-A0A7S0BXZ6-F1
#
_entry.id   AF-A0A7S0BXZ6-F1
#
_cell.length_a   1.000
_cell.length_b   1.000
_cell.length_c   1.000
_cell.angle_alpha   90.00
_cell.angle_beta   90.00
_cell.angle_gamma   90.00
#
_symmetry.space_group_name_H-M   'P 1'
#
loop_
_entity.id
_entity.type
_entity.pdbx_description
1 polymer ?
#
loop_
_entity_poly.entity_id
_entity_poly.type
_entity_poly.pdbx_seq_one_letter_code
_entity_poly.pdbx_strand_id
1 'polypeptide(L)'
;FPSFMLFLTKYNSKIFHNRSTTKHSSERQLFSQQTPPLSTFHKNNDGFPKKALLMQPLVSRGIQLSNLLYDSTETAINAWGWTSNLGAPSALVGGAVLVSLSETRDTMAPKQNEKDWIRTLKLIYRFLLLSSFALEVVCIFISTITGSVLLGHGARTSAKSMIGYTTPLGLLNHHHEFEYLTIQISFLQGLIHWLVAVAIDLLIPQNNEKTSSRRMNLFLSSSLLTLISWILAFYNNNLTFYTDYFQMLGRCTSLFLKRYVTWPIRPMSLFYIPGFFVSLVLGWRAFNCPPDLDLVVHD
;
A
#
# COMPACT_ATOMS: atom_id res chain seq x y z
N PHE A 1 -21.57 29.83 -9.82
CA PHE A 1 -21.17 28.40 -9.88
C PHE A 1 -20.89 27.85 -11.28
N PRO A 2 -21.55 28.26 -12.39
CA PRO A 2 -21.20 27.76 -13.74
C PRO A 2 -19.79 28.13 -14.22
N SER A 3 -19.25 29.27 -13.75
CA SER A 3 -17.95 29.78 -14.19
C SER A 3 -16.74 29.05 -13.60
N PHE A 4 -16.90 28.28 -12.52
CA PHE A 4 -15.80 27.54 -11.89
C PHE A 4 -15.55 26.18 -12.58
N MET A 5 -16.62 25.54 -13.08
CA MET A 5 -16.54 24.31 -13.90
C MET A 5 -15.91 24.56 -15.28
N LEU A 6 -16.11 25.75 -15.86
CA LEU A 6 -15.45 26.15 -17.11
C LEU A 6 -13.95 26.44 -16.93
N PHE A 7 -13.50 26.78 -15.72
CA PHE A 7 -12.09 27.02 -15.43
C PHE A 7 -11.30 25.69 -15.36
N LEU A 8 -11.88 24.65 -14.75
CA LEU A 8 -11.25 23.33 -14.64
C LEU A 8 -11.17 22.57 -15.97
N THR A 9 -12.15 22.75 -16.86
CA THR A 9 -12.10 22.17 -18.22
C THR A 9 -11.09 22.87 -19.13
N LYS A 10 -10.91 24.21 -19.01
CA LYS A 10 -9.87 24.94 -19.75
C LYS A 10 -8.46 24.68 -19.22
N TYR A 11 -8.30 24.41 -17.92
CA TYR A 11 -6.99 24.14 -17.33
C TYR A 11 -6.45 22.75 -17.70
N ASN A 12 -7.32 21.73 -17.79
CA ASN A 12 -6.92 20.37 -18.21
C ASN A 12 -6.59 20.25 -19.70
N SER A 13 -7.22 21.06 -20.56
CA SER A 13 -6.89 21.06 -22.01
C SER A 13 -5.48 21.61 -22.29
N LYS A 14 -4.99 22.56 -21.48
CA LYS A 14 -3.66 23.17 -21.68
C LYS A 14 -2.49 22.31 -21.21
N ILE A 15 -2.73 21.39 -20.28
CA ILE A 15 -1.70 20.46 -19.76
C ILE A 15 -1.48 19.29 -20.74
N PHE A 16 -2.49 18.89 -21.52
CA PHE A 16 -2.35 17.80 -22.49
C PHE A 16 -1.73 18.22 -23.83
N HIS A 17 -1.76 19.50 -24.20
CA HIS A 17 -1.23 19.94 -25.50
C HIS A 17 0.25 20.34 -25.50
N ASN A 18 0.90 20.42 -24.33
CA ASN A 18 2.30 20.89 -24.22
C ASN A 18 3.33 19.76 -23.97
N ARG A 19 2.96 18.49 -24.22
CA ARG A 19 3.83 17.32 -23.97
C ARG A 19 4.28 16.57 -25.22
N SER A 20 4.21 17.21 -26.39
CA SER A 20 4.61 16.60 -27.67
C SER A 20 5.63 17.45 -28.42
N THR A 21 6.83 17.65 -27.87
CA THR A 21 8.07 17.95 -28.64
C THR A 21 9.28 18.05 -27.71
N THR A 22 9.75 16.91 -27.19
CA THR A 22 11.16 16.77 -26.82
C THR A 22 11.70 15.52 -27.48
N LYS A 23 12.31 15.71 -28.65
CA LYS A 23 13.22 14.75 -29.29
C LYS A 23 14.38 14.52 -28.32
N HIS A 24 14.40 13.37 -27.65
CA HIS A 24 15.64 12.81 -27.11
C HIS A 24 16.14 11.74 -28.07
N SER A 25 17.11 12.13 -28.90
CA SER A 25 18.10 11.23 -29.46
C SER A 25 19.07 10.85 -28.35
N SER A 26 19.12 9.57 -27.98
CA SER A 26 20.28 8.94 -27.32
C SER A 26 20.15 7.42 -27.40
N GLU A 27 20.96 6.85 -28.28
CA GLU A 27 21.71 5.60 -28.12
C GLU A 27 20.99 4.37 -27.56
N ARG A 28 20.50 3.53 -28.48
CA ARG A 28 20.42 2.08 -28.27
C ARG A 28 21.85 1.52 -28.24
N GLN A 29 22.43 1.36 -27.06
CA GLN A 29 23.51 0.39 -26.88
C GLN A 29 22.89 -1.01 -26.80
N LEU A 30 23.12 -1.78 -27.86
CA LEU A 30 22.96 -3.21 -27.94
C LEU A 30 23.83 -3.88 -26.87
N PHE A 31 23.22 -4.32 -25.76
CA PHE A 31 23.82 -5.37 -24.94
C PHE A 31 23.59 -6.70 -25.65
N SER A 32 24.62 -7.16 -26.36
CA SER A 32 24.74 -8.54 -26.81
C SER A 32 24.73 -9.43 -25.56
N GLN A 33 23.65 -10.17 -25.35
CA GLN A 33 23.64 -11.31 -24.44
C GLN A 33 24.60 -12.36 -25.00
N GLN A 34 25.80 -12.38 -24.45
CA GLN A 34 26.78 -13.43 -24.66
C GLN A 34 26.30 -14.64 -23.86
N THR A 35 25.63 -15.58 -24.52
CA THR A 35 25.31 -16.89 -23.97
C THR A 35 26.62 -17.63 -23.68
N PRO A 36 26.86 -18.14 -22.46
CA PRO A 36 28.01 -18.98 -22.20
C PRO A 36 27.89 -20.32 -22.97
N PRO A 37 29.00 -20.89 -23.46
CA PRO A 37 28.97 -22.13 -24.21
C PRO A 37 28.49 -23.29 -23.34
N LEU A 38 27.56 -24.06 -23.90
CA LEU A 38 27.06 -25.32 -23.38
C LEU A 38 28.23 -26.32 -23.29
N SER A 39 28.79 -26.52 -22.09
CA SER A 39 29.78 -27.56 -21.85
C SER A 39 29.09 -28.92 -21.95
N THR A 40 29.40 -29.64 -23.03
CA THR A 40 29.04 -31.04 -23.25
C THR A 40 29.63 -31.90 -22.14
N PHE A 41 28.76 -32.44 -21.28
CA PHE A 41 29.12 -33.43 -20.28
C PHE A 41 29.43 -34.76 -20.97
N HIS A 42 30.72 -35.08 -21.08
CA HIS A 42 31.19 -36.37 -21.56
C HIS A 42 30.88 -37.45 -20.51
N LYS A 43 30.00 -38.38 -20.85
CA LYS A 43 29.62 -39.52 -20.02
C LYS A 43 30.66 -40.64 -20.21
N ASN A 44 31.73 -40.62 -19.42
CA ASN A 44 32.63 -41.77 -19.32
C ASN A 44 32.04 -42.80 -18.36
N ASN A 45 31.53 -43.88 -18.96
CA ASN A 45 31.23 -45.14 -18.30
C ASN A 45 32.55 -45.89 -18.10
N ASP A 46 33.13 -45.82 -16.90
CA ASP A 46 34.11 -46.79 -16.45
C ASP A 46 33.68 -47.32 -15.09
N GLY A 47 33.37 -48.63 -15.07
CA GLY A 47 32.94 -49.34 -13.88
C GLY A 47 34.05 -49.46 -12.86
N PHE A 48 33.72 -49.22 -11.59
CA PHE A 48 34.53 -49.62 -10.45
C PHE A 48 33.64 -50.13 -9.30
N PRO A 49 34.20 -50.98 -8.42
CA PRO A 49 33.48 -52.03 -7.71
C PRO A 49 32.84 -51.55 -6.41
N LYS A 50 31.82 -52.31 -5.98
CA LYS A 50 31.20 -52.24 -4.66
C LYS A 50 32.26 -52.38 -3.56
N LYS A 51 32.63 -51.28 -2.92
CA LYS A 51 33.18 -51.27 -1.56
C LYS A 51 32.45 -50.23 -0.72
N ALA A 52 31.88 -50.71 0.38
CA ALA A 52 31.26 -49.90 1.42
C ALA A 52 32.25 -48.85 1.93
N LEU A 53 31.92 -47.58 1.74
CA LEU A 53 32.71 -46.44 2.20
C LEU A 53 31.79 -45.55 3.03
N LEU A 54 32.21 -45.38 4.27
CA LEU A 54 31.63 -44.56 5.32
C LEU A 54 31.11 -43.22 4.79
N MET A 55 29.84 -42.95 5.09
CA MET A 55 29.15 -41.71 4.84
C MET A 55 29.78 -40.60 5.67
N GLN A 56 30.82 -39.96 5.14
CA GLN A 56 31.26 -38.66 5.65
C GLN A 56 30.20 -37.63 5.24
N PRO A 57 29.81 -36.71 6.14
CA PRO A 57 28.94 -35.62 5.77
C PRO A 57 29.63 -34.80 4.69
N LEU A 58 28.99 -34.68 3.53
CA LEU A 58 29.29 -33.68 2.52
C LEU A 58 29.14 -32.32 3.20
N VAL A 59 30.24 -31.85 3.79
CA VAL A 59 30.47 -30.44 4.07
C VAL A 59 30.31 -29.76 2.73
N SER A 60 29.12 -29.18 2.53
CA SER A 60 28.82 -28.24 1.47
C SER A 60 29.96 -27.22 1.44
N ARG A 61 30.89 -27.40 0.51
CA ARG A 61 31.90 -26.42 0.17
C ARG A 61 31.12 -25.17 -0.17
N GLY A 62 31.18 -24.20 0.73
CA GLY A 62 30.58 -22.90 0.56
C GLY A 62 30.92 -22.39 -0.83
N ILE A 63 29.89 -22.23 -1.65
CA ILE A 63 29.97 -21.35 -2.79
C ILE A 63 30.36 -20.00 -2.17
N GLN A 64 31.63 -19.62 -2.35
CA GLN A 64 32.13 -18.30 -2.02
C GLN A 64 31.44 -17.29 -2.96
N LEU A 65 30.18 -16.98 -2.66
CA LEU A 65 29.45 -15.82 -3.18
C LEU A 65 30.00 -14.51 -2.60
N SER A 66 31.14 -14.55 -1.89
CA SER A 66 31.85 -13.38 -1.38
C SER A 66 32.41 -12.47 -2.47
N ASN A 67 32.34 -12.88 -3.75
CA ASN A 67 32.71 -12.05 -4.91
C ASN A 67 31.50 -11.52 -5.71
N LEU A 68 30.26 -11.87 -5.35
CA LEU A 68 29.09 -11.09 -5.75
C LEU A 68 28.91 -9.95 -4.73
N LEU A 69 29.91 -9.06 -4.71
CA LEU A 69 29.77 -7.71 -4.16
C LEU A 69 28.72 -7.00 -5.01
N TYR A 70 27.44 -7.22 -4.70
CA TYR A 70 26.40 -6.36 -5.19
C TYR A 70 26.60 -4.98 -4.59
N ASP A 71 26.54 -3.98 -5.47
CA ASP A 71 26.71 -2.60 -5.07
C ASP A 71 25.56 -2.21 -4.13
N SER A 72 25.89 -2.17 -2.84
CA SER A 72 24.96 -1.79 -1.78
C SER A 72 24.32 -0.43 -2.04
N THR A 73 25.00 0.44 -2.81
CA THR A 73 24.48 1.76 -3.17
C THR A 73 23.40 1.68 -4.25
N GLU A 74 23.59 0.89 -5.31
CA GLU A 74 22.59 0.70 -6.37
C GLU A 74 21.32 0.05 -5.81
N THR A 75 21.47 -0.97 -4.96
CA THR A 75 20.32 -1.65 -4.34
C THR A 75 19.55 -0.70 -3.43
N ALA A 76 20.23 0.17 -2.67
CA ALA A 76 19.60 1.18 -1.82
C ALA A 76 18.90 2.27 -2.65
N ILE A 77 19.49 2.72 -3.77
CA ILE A 77 18.87 3.68 -4.70
C ILE A 77 17.63 3.07 -5.35
N ASN A 78 17.69 1.81 -5.77
CA ASN A 78 16.54 1.10 -6.33
C ASN A 78 15.43 0.90 -5.29
N ALA A 79 15.79 0.59 -4.04
CA ALA A 79 14.83 0.52 -2.93
C ALA A 79 14.19 1.89 -2.64
N TRP A 80 14.98 2.96 -2.68
CA TRP A 80 14.49 4.33 -2.58
C TRP A 80 13.50 4.63 -3.72
N GLY A 81 13.86 4.32 -4.96
CA GLY A 81 13.00 4.51 -6.13
C GLY A 81 11.67 3.78 -6.00
N TRP A 82 11.68 2.56 -5.45
CA TRP A 82 10.45 1.83 -5.13
C TRP A 82 9.59 2.58 -4.10
N THR A 83 10.18 3.06 -3.00
CA THR A 83 9.44 3.82 -1.97
C THR A 83 8.89 5.14 -2.50
N SER A 84 9.64 5.89 -3.32
CA SER A 84 9.20 7.16 -3.88
C SER A 84 8.07 7.01 -4.88
N ASN A 85 8.04 5.90 -5.63
CA ASN A 85 7.02 5.64 -6.64
C ASN A 85 5.62 5.36 -6.05
N LEU A 86 5.52 5.07 -4.75
CA LEU A 86 4.24 4.89 -4.07
C LEU A 86 3.60 6.20 -3.59
N GLY A 87 4.37 7.28 -3.47
CA GLY A 87 3.86 8.56 -2.97
C GLY A 87 2.80 9.18 -3.90
N ALA A 88 3.05 9.17 -5.20
CA ALA A 88 2.12 9.72 -6.20
C ALA A 88 0.75 8.99 -6.25
N PRO A 89 0.68 7.65 -6.39
CA PRO A 89 -0.60 6.95 -6.38
C PRO A 89 -1.32 7.09 -5.02
N SER A 90 -0.60 7.07 -3.90
CA SER A 90 -1.18 7.28 -2.57
C SER A 90 -1.81 8.67 -2.44
N ALA A 91 -1.14 9.71 -2.94
CA ALA A 91 -1.67 11.08 -2.96
C ALA A 91 -2.91 11.22 -3.85
N LEU A 92 -2.97 10.50 -4.97
CA LEU A 92 -4.15 10.47 -5.83
C LEU A 92 -5.36 9.84 -5.12
N VAL A 93 -5.16 8.71 -4.44
CA VAL A 93 -6.23 8.08 -3.64
C VAL A 93 -6.66 9.02 -2.52
N GLY A 94 -5.72 9.61 -1.78
CA GLY A 94 -6.03 10.58 -0.72
C GLY A 94 -6.82 11.79 -1.24
N GLY A 95 -6.47 12.31 -2.43
CA GLY A 95 -7.22 13.38 -3.09
C GLY A 95 -8.63 12.96 -3.49
N ALA A 96 -8.79 11.77 -4.07
CA ALA A 96 -10.11 11.23 -4.42
C ALA A 96 -11.02 11.06 -3.19
N VAL A 97 -10.45 10.60 -2.06
CA VAL A 97 -11.17 10.48 -0.78
C VAL A 97 -11.64 11.83 -0.26
N LEU A 98 -10.81 12.88 -0.34
CA LEU A 98 -11.22 14.23 0.07
C LEU A 98 -12.35 14.78 -0.79
N VAL A 99 -12.31 14.53 -2.10
CA VAL A 99 -13.40 14.91 -3.02
C VAL A 99 -14.68 14.16 -2.62
N SER A 100 -14.62 12.84 -2.46
CA SER A 100 -15.77 12.04 -2.02
C SER A 100 -16.35 12.52 -0.69
N LEU A 101 -15.50 12.85 0.30
CA LEU A 101 -15.92 13.42 1.59
C LEU A 101 -16.63 14.77 1.40
N SER A 102 -16.14 15.62 0.50
CA SER A 102 -16.72 16.94 0.26
C SER A 102 -18.08 16.88 -0.46
N GLU A 103 -18.22 16.00 -1.45
CA GLU A 103 -19.42 15.88 -2.27
C GLU A 103 -20.56 15.16 -1.54
N THR A 104 -20.23 14.19 -0.68
CA THR A 104 -21.22 13.36 0.01
C THR A 104 -21.51 13.78 1.45
N ARG A 105 -20.91 14.89 1.92
CA ARG A 105 -21.02 15.34 3.31
C ARG A 105 -22.48 15.43 3.77
N ASP A 106 -23.31 16.09 2.98
CA ASP A 106 -24.70 16.39 3.34
C ASP A 106 -25.63 15.19 3.08
N THR A 107 -25.37 14.42 2.02
CA THR A 107 -26.18 13.24 1.65
C THR A 107 -25.94 12.07 2.60
N MET A 108 -24.71 11.89 3.07
CA MET A 108 -24.29 10.82 3.97
C MET A 108 -24.36 11.19 5.44
N ALA A 109 -25.05 12.28 5.80
CA ALA A 109 -25.43 12.55 7.18
C ALA A 109 -26.51 11.54 7.62
N PRO A 110 -26.34 10.80 8.73
CA PRO A 110 -27.36 9.91 9.25
C PRO A 110 -28.54 10.73 9.78
N LYS A 111 -29.76 10.40 9.35
CA LYS A 111 -30.99 11.11 9.79
C LYS A 111 -31.82 10.23 10.71
N GLN A 112 -32.58 10.83 11.62
CA GLN A 112 -33.44 10.07 12.56
C GLN A 112 -34.53 9.25 11.85
N ASN A 113 -35.07 9.77 10.75
CA ASN A 113 -36.15 9.12 10.00
C ASN A 113 -35.67 7.96 9.10
N GLU A 114 -34.38 7.68 9.06
CA GLU A 114 -33.81 6.61 8.24
C GLU A 114 -33.82 5.27 8.97
N LYS A 115 -33.96 4.18 8.19
CA LYS A 115 -33.85 2.83 8.73
C LYS A 115 -32.47 2.61 9.38
N ASP A 116 -32.41 1.86 10.47
CA ASP A 116 -31.17 1.68 11.24
C ASP A 116 -30.01 1.14 10.40
N TRP A 117 -30.26 0.20 9.49
CA TRP A 117 -29.20 -0.33 8.61
C TRP A 117 -28.61 0.74 7.66
N ILE A 118 -29.43 1.69 7.19
CA ILE A 118 -28.96 2.81 6.34
C ILE A 118 -28.07 3.73 7.17
N ARG A 119 -28.48 4.03 8.40
CA ARG A 119 -27.70 4.85 9.33
C ARG A 119 -26.34 4.20 9.60
N THR A 120 -26.32 2.89 9.88
CA THR A 120 -25.09 2.14 10.07
C THR A 120 -24.19 2.18 8.82
N LEU A 121 -24.75 2.00 7.62
CA LEU A 121 -23.97 2.10 6.38
C LEU A 121 -23.39 3.50 6.17
N LYS A 122 -24.14 4.58 6.44
CA LYS A 122 -23.63 5.96 6.37
C LYS A 122 -22.48 6.22 7.35
N LEU A 123 -22.58 5.67 8.55
CA LEU A 123 -21.51 5.76 9.55
C LEU A 123 -20.26 4.98 9.11
N ILE A 124 -20.43 3.75 8.63
CA ILE A 124 -19.35 2.92 8.08
C ILE A 124 -18.70 3.63 6.89
N TYR A 125 -19.49 4.20 5.97
CA TYR A 125 -19.01 4.97 4.83
C TYR A 125 -18.08 6.10 5.26
N ARG A 126 -18.51 6.93 6.22
CA ARG A 126 -17.70 8.06 6.73
C ARG A 126 -16.41 7.56 7.38
N PHE A 127 -16.48 6.48 8.15
CA PHE A 127 -15.30 5.89 8.79
C PHE A 127 -14.32 5.29 7.77
N LEU A 128 -14.82 4.60 6.74
CA LEU A 128 -13.99 4.06 5.67
C LEU A 128 -13.26 5.17 4.91
N LEU A 129 -13.93 6.29 4.60
CA LEU A 129 -13.26 7.43 3.97
C LEU A 129 -12.22 8.07 4.88
N LEU A 130 -12.55 8.33 6.15
CA LEU A 130 -11.59 8.94 7.09
C LEU A 130 -10.38 8.03 7.34
N SER A 131 -10.59 6.73 7.51
CA SER A 131 -9.52 5.76 7.68
C SER A 131 -8.69 5.59 6.40
N SER A 132 -9.33 5.58 5.22
CA SER A 132 -8.63 5.58 3.93
C SER A 132 -7.69 6.77 3.82
N PHE A 133 -8.18 7.98 4.05
CA PHE A 133 -7.36 9.20 4.03
C PHE A 133 -6.18 9.12 5.02
N ALA A 134 -6.44 8.68 6.25
CA ALA A 134 -5.39 8.55 7.27
C ALA A 134 -4.30 7.55 6.85
N LEU A 135 -4.69 6.40 6.28
CA LEU A 135 -3.76 5.38 5.81
C LEU A 135 -2.91 5.87 4.63
N GLU A 136 -3.48 6.61 3.68
CA GLU A 136 -2.70 7.19 2.58
C GLU A 136 -1.69 8.23 3.09
N VAL A 137 -2.08 9.08 4.05
CA VAL A 137 -1.13 10.02 4.69
C VAL A 137 0.00 9.27 5.39
N VAL A 138 -0.30 8.19 6.12
CA VAL A 138 0.71 7.34 6.76
C VAL A 138 1.63 6.69 5.73
N CYS A 139 1.08 6.20 4.61
CA CYS A 139 1.85 5.61 3.51
C CYS A 139 2.86 6.62 2.93
N ILE A 140 2.41 7.84 2.59
CA ILE A 140 3.26 8.92 2.07
C ILE A 140 4.35 9.29 3.09
N PHE A 141 3.97 9.42 4.36
CA PHE A 141 4.91 9.81 5.40
C PHE A 141 6.01 8.76 5.60
N ILE A 142 5.63 7.48 5.78
CA ILE A 142 6.60 6.40 6.04
C ILE A 142 7.46 6.14 4.80
N SER A 143 6.90 6.16 3.60
CA SER A 143 7.68 6.03 2.36
C SER A 143 8.72 7.16 2.22
N THR A 144 8.34 8.41 2.53
CA THR A 144 9.25 9.56 2.48
C THR A 144 10.39 9.46 3.51
N ILE A 145 10.07 9.09 4.75
CA ILE A 145 11.06 8.91 5.82
C ILE A 145 12.00 7.75 5.49
N THR A 146 11.46 6.62 5.07
CA THR A 146 12.25 5.44 4.68
C THR A 146 13.16 5.76 3.51
N GLY A 147 12.65 6.49 2.50
CA GLY A 147 13.45 6.96 1.38
C GLY A 147 14.62 7.85 1.81
N SER A 148 14.37 8.78 2.74
CA SER A 148 15.41 9.66 3.30
C SER A 148 16.46 8.87 4.10
N VAL A 149 16.03 7.85 4.85
CA VAL A 149 16.92 6.93 5.58
C VAL A 149 17.82 6.15 4.61
N LEU A 150 17.26 5.62 3.52
CA LEU A 150 18.02 4.89 2.50
C LEU A 150 19.08 5.77 1.82
N LEU A 151 18.71 7.01 1.47
CA LEU A 151 19.65 7.98 0.89
C LEU A 151 20.74 8.39 1.90
N GLY A 152 20.40 8.52 3.18
CA GLY A 152 21.34 8.86 4.25
C GLY A 152 22.37 7.75 4.55
N HIS A 153 21.99 6.47 4.39
CA HIS A 153 22.89 5.33 4.62
C HIS A 153 23.92 5.13 3.49
N GLY A 154 23.61 5.56 2.26
CA GLY A 154 24.54 5.46 1.13
C GLY A 154 25.89 6.16 1.36
N ALA A 155 25.93 7.20 2.21
CA ALA A 155 27.16 7.95 2.48
C ALA A 155 28.03 7.37 3.62
N ARG A 156 27.47 6.56 4.54
CA ARG A 156 28.16 6.12 5.77
C ARG A 156 28.46 4.62 5.85
N THR A 157 27.76 3.78 5.10
CA THR A 157 27.78 2.32 5.29
C THR A 157 28.66 1.56 4.30
N SER A 158 29.19 2.22 3.26
CA SER A 158 30.11 1.61 2.28
C SER A 158 31.39 1.02 2.88
N ALA A 159 31.67 1.23 4.17
CA ALA A 159 32.89 0.81 4.83
C ALA A 159 32.80 -0.44 5.74
N LYS A 160 31.60 -0.95 6.11
CA LYS A 160 31.55 -1.90 7.26
C LYS A 160 30.85 -3.26 7.12
N SER A 161 29.99 -3.51 6.14
CA SER A 161 29.55 -4.88 5.82
C SER A 161 28.73 -4.89 4.54
N MET A 162 29.31 -5.37 3.45
CA MET A 162 28.56 -5.63 2.22
C MET A 162 27.77 -6.93 2.39
N ILE A 163 26.58 -6.83 2.98
CA ILE A 163 25.59 -7.89 2.87
C ILE A 163 24.91 -7.66 1.51
N GLY A 164 25.35 -8.40 0.49
CA GLY A 164 24.78 -8.31 -0.85
C GLY A 164 23.34 -8.83 -0.84
N TYR A 165 22.37 -7.94 -0.98
CA TYR A 165 20.98 -8.32 -1.21
C TYR A 165 20.74 -8.43 -2.71
N THR A 166 20.07 -9.50 -3.14
CA THR A 166 19.79 -9.77 -4.56
C THR A 166 18.67 -8.89 -5.12
N THR A 167 17.85 -8.27 -4.27
CA THR A 167 16.74 -7.40 -4.68
C THR A 167 16.53 -6.22 -3.73
N PRO A 168 16.07 -5.05 -4.24
CA PRO A 168 15.76 -3.88 -3.40
C PRO A 168 14.65 -4.17 -2.38
N LEU A 169 13.65 -4.98 -2.74
CA LEU A 169 12.60 -5.40 -1.80
C LEU A 169 13.15 -6.34 -0.70
N GLY A 170 14.12 -7.20 -1.03
CA GLY A 170 14.78 -8.04 -0.03
C GLY A 170 15.54 -7.21 1.01
N LEU A 171 16.21 -6.14 0.58
CA LEU A 171 16.87 -5.18 1.48
C LEU A 171 15.85 -4.51 2.41
N LEU A 172 14.74 -4.01 1.86
CA LEU A 172 13.66 -3.39 2.65
C LEU A 172 13.06 -4.38 3.64
N ASN A 173 12.72 -5.60 3.21
CA ASN A 173 12.12 -6.60 4.08
C ASN A 173 13.07 -7.04 5.22
N HIS A 174 14.38 -7.10 4.97
CA HIS A 174 15.33 -7.55 6.00
C HIS A 174 15.71 -6.46 7.01
N HIS A 175 15.97 -5.23 6.55
CA HIS A 175 16.46 -4.14 7.41
C HIS A 175 15.37 -3.18 7.88
N HIS A 176 14.33 -3.02 7.08
CA HIS A 176 13.24 -2.06 7.28
C HIS A 176 11.88 -2.77 7.16
N GLU A 177 11.79 -4.00 7.71
CA GLU A 177 10.62 -4.88 7.61
C GLU A 177 9.34 -4.14 8.01
N PHE A 178 9.39 -3.40 9.12
CA PHE A 178 8.24 -2.67 9.64
C PHE A 178 7.78 -1.57 8.68
N GLU A 179 8.71 -0.77 8.17
CA GLU A 179 8.42 0.31 7.22
C GLU A 179 7.86 -0.25 5.91
N TYR A 180 8.49 -1.29 5.38
CA TYR A 180 8.02 -2.01 4.19
C TYR A 180 6.58 -2.49 4.35
N LEU A 181 6.30 -3.22 5.45
CA LEU A 181 4.97 -3.71 5.76
C LEU A 181 3.95 -2.58 5.92
N THR A 182 4.33 -1.53 6.64
CA THR A 182 3.40 -0.41 6.91
C THR A 182 3.06 0.33 5.62
N ILE A 183 4.02 0.56 4.73
CA ILE A 183 3.78 1.18 3.42
C ILE A 183 2.81 0.32 2.60
N GLN A 184 3.05 -0.98 2.48
CA GLN A 184 2.20 -1.87 1.69
C GLN A 184 0.78 -2.00 2.25
N ILE A 185 0.67 -2.24 3.57
CA ILE A 185 -0.62 -2.36 4.25
C ILE A 185 -1.40 -1.06 4.14
N SER A 186 -0.77 0.08 4.43
CA SER A 186 -1.48 1.36 4.45
C SER A 186 -2.00 1.75 3.07
N PHE A 187 -1.19 1.58 2.02
CA PHE A 187 -1.63 1.83 0.65
C PHE A 187 -2.78 0.91 0.23
N LEU A 188 -2.62 -0.41 0.40
CA LEU A 188 -3.64 -1.36 -0.06
C LEU A 188 -4.94 -1.23 0.74
N GLN A 189 -4.83 -1.12 2.06
CA GLN A 189 -5.98 -0.96 2.94
C GLN A 189 -6.69 0.38 2.71
N GLY A 190 -5.92 1.45 2.49
CA GLY A 190 -6.45 2.77 2.15
C GLY A 190 -7.27 2.74 0.85
N LEU A 191 -6.70 2.16 -0.21
CA LEU A 191 -7.37 1.94 -1.48
C LEU A 191 -8.66 1.12 -1.33
N ILE A 192 -8.61 -0.01 -0.61
CA ILE A 192 -9.78 -0.87 -0.40
C ILE A 192 -10.87 -0.14 0.38
N HIS A 193 -10.52 0.58 1.45
CA HIS A 193 -11.49 1.34 2.23
C HIS A 193 -12.23 2.37 1.37
N TRP A 194 -11.52 3.09 0.50
CA TRP A 194 -12.13 4.03 -0.43
C TRP A 194 -13.08 3.32 -1.43
N LEU A 195 -12.64 2.23 -2.05
CA LEU A 195 -13.47 1.48 -3.00
C LEU A 195 -14.73 0.88 -2.33
N VAL A 196 -14.60 0.35 -1.11
CA VAL A 196 -15.75 -0.14 -0.33
C VAL A 196 -16.68 1.03 0.03
N ALA A 197 -16.16 2.20 0.38
CA ALA A 197 -16.98 3.38 0.62
C ALA A 197 -17.79 3.75 -0.63
N VAL A 198 -17.16 3.79 -1.81
CA VAL A 198 -17.88 4.03 -3.09
C VAL A 198 -18.95 2.96 -3.34
N ALA A 199 -18.67 1.69 -3.05
CA ALA A 199 -19.67 0.63 -3.16
C ALA A 199 -20.85 0.84 -2.22
N ILE A 200 -20.61 1.31 -0.98
CA ILE A 200 -21.65 1.63 0.00
C ILE A 200 -22.47 2.85 -0.44
N ASP A 201 -21.86 3.88 -1.01
CA ASP A 201 -22.57 5.05 -1.55
C ASP A 201 -23.60 4.63 -2.60
N LEU A 202 -23.19 3.78 -3.55
CA LEU A 202 -24.10 3.19 -4.55
C LEU A 202 -25.17 2.27 -3.92
N LEU A 203 -24.86 1.64 -2.79
CA LEU A 203 -25.79 0.75 -2.08
C LEU A 203 -26.86 1.55 -1.32
N ILE A 204 -26.60 2.78 -0.89
CA ILE A 204 -27.57 3.60 -0.15
C ILE A 204 -28.57 4.23 -1.13
N PRO A 205 -29.89 4.06 -0.93
CA PRO A 205 -30.88 4.63 -1.83
C PRO A 205 -30.92 6.16 -1.71
N GLN A 206 -30.94 6.86 -2.85
CA GLN A 206 -31.01 8.32 -2.87
C GLN A 206 -32.46 8.82 -2.90
N ASN A 207 -32.68 10.03 -2.39
CA ASN A 207 -34.00 10.69 -2.46
C ASN A 207 -34.38 10.89 -3.94
N ASN A 208 -35.60 10.49 -4.31
CA ASN A 208 -36.12 10.57 -5.69
C ASN A 208 -35.41 9.65 -6.71
N GLU A 209 -34.73 8.59 -6.26
CA GLU A 209 -34.12 7.61 -7.14
C GLU A 209 -35.18 6.75 -7.87
N LYS A 210 -35.11 6.67 -9.20
CA LYS A 210 -35.99 5.81 -10.01
C LYS A 210 -35.64 4.33 -9.78
N THR A 211 -36.62 3.44 -9.90
CA THR A 211 -36.43 1.98 -9.74
C THR A 211 -35.38 1.39 -10.69
N SER A 212 -35.27 1.93 -11.92
CA SER A 212 -34.24 1.53 -12.89
C SER A 212 -32.84 1.92 -12.43
N SER A 213 -32.65 3.19 -12.02
CA SER A 213 -31.38 3.69 -11.47
C SER A 213 -30.93 2.88 -10.26
N ARG A 214 -31.89 2.53 -9.38
CA ARG A 214 -31.62 1.71 -8.21
C ARG A 214 -31.06 0.34 -8.56
N ARG A 215 -31.65 -0.35 -9.55
CA ARG A 215 -31.15 -1.65 -10.01
C ARG A 215 -29.75 -1.55 -10.60
N MET A 216 -29.47 -0.47 -11.35
CA MET A 216 -28.15 -0.20 -11.90
C MET A 216 -27.12 0.05 -10.80
N ASN A 217 -27.43 0.88 -9.81
CA ASN A 217 -26.52 1.19 -8.70
C ASN A 217 -26.21 -0.06 -7.85
N LEU A 218 -27.19 -0.92 -7.62
CA LEU A 218 -26.97 -2.22 -6.97
C LEU A 218 -26.03 -3.12 -7.77
N PHE A 219 -26.24 -3.20 -9.09
CA PHE A 219 -25.35 -3.95 -9.96
C PHE A 219 -23.91 -3.40 -9.93
N LEU A 220 -23.74 -2.09 -10.06
CA LEU A 220 -22.43 -1.43 -9.99
C LEU A 220 -21.74 -1.67 -8.65
N SER A 221 -22.47 -1.53 -7.54
CA SER A 221 -21.96 -1.83 -6.20
C SER A 221 -21.46 -3.29 -6.10
N SER A 222 -22.26 -4.25 -6.58
CA SER A 222 -21.87 -5.67 -6.58
C SER A 222 -20.65 -5.98 -7.45
N SER A 223 -20.55 -5.33 -8.62
CA SER A 223 -19.41 -5.44 -9.52
C SER A 223 -18.14 -4.88 -8.87
N LEU A 224 -18.25 -3.75 -8.18
CA LEU A 224 -17.14 -3.12 -7.46
C LEU A 224 -16.64 -4.00 -6.31
N LEU A 225 -17.54 -4.59 -5.51
CA LEU A 225 -17.16 -5.54 -4.46
C LEU A 225 -16.47 -6.80 -5.02
N THR A 226 -16.92 -7.28 -6.17
CA THR A 226 -16.28 -8.40 -6.88
C THR A 226 -14.88 -8.03 -7.34
N LEU A 227 -14.70 -6.83 -7.89
CA LEU A 227 -13.39 -6.30 -8.29
C LEU A 227 -12.43 -6.18 -7.09
N ILE A 228 -12.90 -5.64 -5.96
CA ILE A 228 -12.11 -5.54 -4.72
C ILE A 228 -11.65 -6.93 -4.25
N SER A 229 -12.56 -7.91 -4.26
CA SER A 229 -12.25 -9.29 -3.89
C SER A 229 -11.20 -9.90 -4.81
N TRP A 230 -11.30 -9.62 -6.12
CA TRP A 230 -10.32 -10.08 -7.10
C TRP A 230 -8.95 -9.42 -6.92
N ILE A 231 -8.89 -8.10 -6.68
CA ILE A 231 -7.64 -7.39 -6.38
C ILE A 231 -6.96 -7.99 -5.13
N LEU A 232 -7.73 -8.26 -4.07
CA LEU A 232 -7.23 -8.90 -2.86
C LEU A 232 -6.71 -10.31 -3.12
N ALA A 233 -7.45 -11.13 -3.88
CA ALA A 233 -7.01 -12.47 -4.24
C ALA A 233 -5.73 -12.45 -5.08
N PHE A 234 -5.66 -11.55 -6.07
CA PHE A 234 -4.47 -11.35 -6.89
C PHE A 234 -3.28 -10.91 -6.03
N TYR A 235 -3.47 -9.93 -5.15
CA TYR A 235 -2.42 -9.45 -4.26
C TYR A 235 -1.92 -10.57 -3.33
N ASN A 236 -2.83 -11.31 -2.71
CA ASN A 236 -2.49 -12.41 -1.80
C ASN A 236 -1.65 -13.50 -2.49
N ASN A 237 -1.94 -13.83 -3.75
CA ASN A 237 -1.18 -14.81 -4.52
C ASN A 237 0.22 -14.30 -4.96
N ASN A 238 0.42 -12.97 -5.00
CA ASN A 238 1.68 -12.34 -5.39
C ASN A 238 2.53 -11.91 -4.19
N LEU A 239 2.13 -12.23 -2.96
CA LEU A 239 2.95 -12.04 -1.77
C LEU A 239 4.11 -13.05 -1.78
N THR A 240 5.34 -12.55 -1.86
CA THR A 240 6.54 -13.39 -1.90
C THR A 240 7.13 -13.68 -0.52
N PHE A 241 6.95 -12.77 0.44
CA PHE A 241 7.56 -12.86 1.78
C PHE A 241 6.62 -13.39 2.86
N TYR A 242 5.31 -13.39 2.61
CA TYR A 242 4.26 -13.77 3.55
C TYR A 242 3.30 -14.74 2.87
N THR A 243 2.77 -15.70 3.64
CA THR A 243 1.82 -16.70 3.16
C THR A 243 0.49 -16.07 2.76
N ASP A 244 0.04 -15.08 3.52
CA ASP A 244 -1.21 -14.38 3.30
C ASP A 244 -1.21 -12.97 3.91
N TYR A 245 -2.22 -12.17 3.52
CA TYR A 245 -2.37 -10.80 3.99
C TYR A 245 -2.62 -10.70 5.50
N PHE A 246 -3.29 -11.68 6.13
CA PHE A 246 -3.52 -11.67 7.58
C PHE A 246 -2.22 -11.92 8.35
N GLN A 247 -1.36 -12.81 7.86
CA GLN A 247 -0.02 -13.00 8.41
C GLN A 247 0.79 -11.71 8.33
N MET A 248 0.69 -10.99 7.21
CA MET A 248 1.33 -9.69 7.01
C MET A 248 0.87 -8.65 8.05
N LEU A 249 -0.45 -8.54 8.28
CA LEU A 249 -1.03 -7.67 9.32
C LEU A 249 -0.59 -8.06 10.74
N GLY A 250 -0.59 -9.37 11.04
CA GLY A 250 -0.14 -9.90 12.33
C GLY A 250 1.34 -9.60 12.59
N ARG A 251 2.18 -9.75 11.56
CA ARG A 251 3.61 -9.41 11.64
C ARG A 251 3.82 -7.92 11.86
N CYS A 252 3.12 -7.07 11.12
CA CYS A 252 3.18 -5.62 11.28
C CYS A 252 2.79 -5.21 12.72
N THR A 253 1.69 -5.76 13.24
CA THR A 253 1.23 -5.52 14.61
C THR A 253 2.26 -5.99 15.66
N SER A 254 2.84 -7.18 15.49
CA SER A 254 3.89 -7.70 16.37
C SER A 254 5.12 -6.78 16.39
N LEU A 255 5.57 -6.33 15.20
CA LEU A 255 6.70 -5.39 15.08
C LEU A 255 6.38 -4.02 15.67
N PHE A 256 5.15 -3.52 15.50
CA PHE A 256 4.69 -2.27 16.11
C PHE A 256 4.78 -2.34 17.64
N LEU A 257 4.22 -3.40 18.24
CA LEU A 257 4.27 -3.61 19.69
C LEU A 257 5.71 -3.74 20.18
N LYS A 258 6.53 -4.54 19.48
CA LYS A 258 7.95 -4.71 19.83
C LYS A 258 8.74 -3.39 19.77
N ARG A 259 8.42 -2.53 18.81
CA ARG A 259 9.17 -1.28 18.58
C ARG A 259 8.73 -0.13 19.48
N TYR A 260 7.44 -0.04 19.82
CA TYR A 260 6.89 1.11 20.52
C TYR A 260 6.40 0.84 21.94
N VAL A 261 6.09 -0.41 22.28
CA VAL A 261 5.57 -0.82 23.61
C VAL A 261 6.63 -1.51 24.44
N THR A 262 7.54 -2.27 23.82
CA THR A 262 8.61 -2.98 24.55
C THR A 262 9.75 -2.02 24.95
N TRP A 263 10.35 -2.26 26.12
CA TRP A 263 11.43 -1.45 26.67
C TRP A 263 12.69 -1.48 25.78
N PRO A 264 13.40 -0.35 25.58
CA PRO A 264 13.16 0.97 26.16
C PRO A 264 12.01 1.75 25.47
N ILE A 265 11.07 2.25 26.26
CA ILE A 265 9.94 3.04 25.75
C ILE A 265 10.50 4.36 25.21
N ARG A 266 10.22 4.65 23.93
CA ARG A 266 10.58 5.94 23.33
C ARG A 266 9.70 7.03 23.95
N PRO A 267 10.23 8.21 24.31
CA PRO A 267 9.44 9.27 24.95
C PRO A 267 8.19 9.67 24.15
N MET A 268 8.28 9.70 22.82
CA MET A 268 7.14 10.01 21.95
C MET A 268 6.03 8.94 22.04
N SER A 269 6.35 7.71 22.44
CA SER A 269 5.36 6.66 22.65
C SER A 269 4.39 6.98 23.77
N LEU A 270 4.85 7.68 24.80
CA LEU A 270 4.02 8.07 25.95
C LEU A 270 2.91 9.05 25.57
N PHE A 271 3.11 9.86 24.52
CA PHE A 271 2.13 10.84 24.07
C PHE A 271 1.14 10.28 23.06
N TYR A 272 1.57 9.42 22.12
CA TYR A 272 0.65 8.91 21.10
C TYR A 272 -0.33 7.90 21.67
N ILE A 273 0.05 7.07 22.66
CA ILE A 273 -0.82 6.01 23.18
C ILE A 273 -2.13 6.60 23.78
N PRO A 274 -2.08 7.60 24.70
CA PRO A 274 -3.29 8.26 25.18
C PRO A 274 -4.09 8.93 24.06
N GLY A 275 -3.41 9.62 23.14
CA GLY A 275 -4.08 10.27 21.99
C GLY A 275 -4.82 9.27 21.10
N PHE A 276 -4.24 8.08 20.89
CA PHE A 276 -4.86 6.99 20.16
C PHE A 276 -6.10 6.46 20.89
N PHE A 277 -6.02 6.22 22.21
CA PHE A 277 -7.19 5.80 23.01
C PHE A 277 -8.29 6.85 23.03
N VAL A 278 -7.96 8.14 23.18
CA VAL A 278 -8.93 9.23 23.09
C VAL A 278 -9.60 9.23 21.72
N SER A 279 -8.83 9.05 20.64
CA SER A 279 -9.38 8.97 19.28
C SER A 279 -10.31 7.78 19.09
N LEU A 280 -9.99 6.61 19.66
CA LEU A 280 -10.86 5.43 19.65
C LEU A 280 -12.16 5.69 20.43
N VAL A 281 -12.07 6.28 21.63
CA VAL A 281 -13.25 6.60 22.45
C VAL A 281 -14.13 7.63 21.77
N LEU A 282 -13.55 8.68 21.20
CA LEU A 282 -14.29 9.70 20.45
C LEU A 282 -14.93 9.12 19.19
N GLY A 283 -14.20 8.26 18.46
CA GLY A 283 -14.75 7.52 17.33
C GLY A 283 -15.95 6.66 17.75
N TRP A 284 -15.77 5.83 18.77
CA TRP A 284 -16.84 5.00 19.33
C TRP A 284 -18.07 5.82 19.76
N ARG A 285 -17.85 6.97 20.42
CA ARG A 285 -18.94 7.89 20.78
C ARG A 285 -19.63 8.45 19.55
N ALA A 286 -18.88 8.89 18.54
CA ALA A 286 -19.46 9.40 17.29
C ALA A 286 -20.34 8.37 16.56
N PHE A 287 -20.01 7.07 16.66
CA PHE A 287 -20.85 5.99 16.12
C PHE A 287 -22.12 5.72 16.94
N ASN A 288 -22.12 6.02 18.24
CA ASN A 288 -23.22 5.73 19.16
C ASN A 288 -24.06 6.95 19.53
N CYS A 289 -23.67 8.16 19.11
CA CYS A 289 -24.47 9.36 19.37
C CYS A 289 -25.82 9.24 18.66
N PRO A 290 -26.93 9.57 19.35
CA PRO A 290 -28.22 9.70 18.69
C PRO A 290 -28.10 10.80 17.61
N PRO A 291 -28.79 10.66 16.46
CA PRO A 291 -28.77 11.72 15.46
C PRO A 291 -29.42 12.96 16.06
N ASP A 292 -28.87 14.14 15.80
CA ASP A 292 -29.50 15.37 16.27
C ASP A 292 -30.94 15.43 15.74
N LEU A 293 -31.89 15.79 16.61
CA LEU A 293 -33.20 16.22 16.12
C LEU A 293 -32.90 17.49 15.35
N ASP A 294 -33.04 17.44 14.02
CA ASP A 294 -33.13 18.66 13.22
C ASP A 294 -34.28 19.45 13.85
N LEU A 295 -33.94 20.49 14.62
CA LEU A 295 -34.91 21.46 15.10
C LEU A 295 -35.48 22.06 13.82
N VAL A 296 -36.66 21.58 13.43
CA VAL A 296 -37.43 22.15 12.33
C VAL A 296 -37.71 23.57 12.76
N VAL A 297 -36.86 24.50 12.30
CA VAL A 297 -37.13 25.93 12.38
C VAL A 297 -38.29 26.13 11.43
N HIS A 298 -39.50 26.10 11.97
CA HIS A 298 -40.69 26.54 11.28
C HIS A 298 -40.58 28.07 11.16
N ASP A 299 -40.06 28.53 10.03
CA ASP A 299 -40.23 29.90 9.53
C ASP A 299 -41.63 30.07 8.94
#